data_AF-A0A3T1CB12-F1
#
_entry.id   AF-A0A3T1CB12-F1
#
_cell.length_a   1.000
_cell.length_b   1.000
_cell.length_c   1.000
_cell.angle_alpha   90.00
_cell.angle_beta   90.00
_cell.angle_gamma   90.00
#
_symmetry.space_group_name_H-M   'P 1'
#
loop_
_entity.id
_entity.type
_entity.pdbx_description
1 polymer ?
#
loop_
_entity_poly.entity_id
_entity_poly.type
_entity_poly.pdbx_seq_one_letter_code
_entity_poly.pdbx_strand_id
1 'polypeptide(L)'
;MIPFDPKASLENDFNILVPEHAFNALVNQVNEQQKAIEQQAKDFDTRYEQQAKVLNERIDSVFQEFQATSQQILIKNQQLEELVRERKELREENRLHAGRIINLTFEKRALQKDKDALRGQLDLTENERDQAVDKGKEIEKENNILKTQKDELFKKNEALLKEKEILEDINSVHEGAAQASSLIIQMLKDHGTNLLFKNQELEARNRKGEAERLALKDENDSLHSLLTQEKDLKERINLLSLQLQQKTNEEEEILKLMRERGIKLHAHTSLSEAVAQLFDIHRGLIEKNKELQTTVIRIEKMLGIEKGKGCDGILTAIKATTFTSNKLKELGDKLVASKHLQAHYTPNEVLEKLNSLLNDYLEFKKNQPIFCKELGIKSDSNVETIIKKMQEKVSHKKSGISAHFSRLGRSTLCLLSLGFANIV
;
A
#
# COMPACT_ATOMS: atom_id res chain seq x y z
N MET A 1 -3.49 -206.93 -24.77
CA MET A 1 -4.12 -208.02 -23.99
C MET A 1 -3.10 -209.13 -23.97
N ILE A 2 -2.42 -209.45 -22.86
CA ILE A 2 -2.95 -210.04 -21.64
C ILE A 2 -1.85 -209.92 -20.55
N PRO A 3 -2.23 -209.92 -19.26
CA PRO A 3 -1.48 -209.37 -18.14
C PRO A 3 -0.61 -210.45 -17.47
N PHE A 4 0.23 -210.06 -16.51
CA PHE A 4 0.63 -211.00 -15.47
C PHE A 4 0.91 -210.33 -14.13
N ASP A 5 0.42 -211.03 -13.11
CA ASP A 5 0.40 -210.73 -11.68
C ASP A 5 1.72 -211.20 -11.01
N PRO A 6 1.87 -211.13 -9.68
CA PRO A 6 2.72 -210.20 -8.97
C PRO A 6 4.03 -210.83 -8.51
N LYS A 7 4.91 -209.96 -7.99
CA LYS A 7 5.75 -210.28 -6.84
C LYS A 7 4.94 -211.13 -5.82
N ALA A 8 5.29 -212.38 -5.51
CA ALA A 8 6.35 -212.64 -4.54
C ALA A 8 7.43 -211.55 -4.58
N SER A 9 7.46 -210.78 -3.50
CA SER A 9 8.21 -209.53 -3.27
C SER A 9 9.62 -209.48 -3.86
N LEU A 10 10.13 -208.26 -3.99
CA LEU A 10 11.54 -207.98 -3.74
C LEU A 10 11.68 -206.51 -3.35
N GLU A 11 12.54 -206.28 -2.37
CA GLU A 11 12.98 -205.00 -1.83
C GLU A 11 13.27 -204.00 -2.95
N ASN A 12 12.76 -202.78 -2.84
CA ASN A 12 13.13 -201.69 -3.72
C ASN A 12 13.72 -200.55 -2.88
N ASP A 13 14.92 -200.79 -2.36
CA ASP A 13 15.91 -199.72 -2.25
C ASP A 13 16.16 -199.22 -3.67
N PHE A 14 15.38 -198.24 -4.11
CA PHE A 14 15.76 -197.44 -5.27
C PHE A 14 16.91 -196.51 -4.86
N ASN A 15 18.07 -197.13 -4.61
CA ASN A 15 19.36 -196.54 -4.86
C ASN A 15 19.40 -196.24 -6.37
N ILE A 16 18.87 -195.08 -6.75
CA ILE A 16 19.20 -194.49 -8.04
C ILE A 16 20.71 -194.30 -7.99
N LEU A 17 21.45 -195.21 -8.63
CA LEU A 17 22.87 -195.11 -8.89
C LEU A 17 23.08 -193.89 -9.77
N VAL A 18 23.13 -192.72 -9.14
CA VAL A 18 23.67 -191.51 -9.75
C VAL A 18 25.15 -191.82 -9.95
N PRO A 19 25.65 -191.86 -11.19
CA PRO A 19 27.06 -192.08 -11.41
C PRO A 19 27.87 -191.07 -10.59
N GLU A 20 28.93 -191.51 -9.92
CA GLU A 20 29.71 -190.67 -8.99
C GLU A 20 30.16 -189.34 -9.64
N HIS A 21 30.43 -189.36 -10.95
CA HIS A 21 30.74 -188.17 -11.73
C HIS A 21 29.58 -187.14 -11.80
N ALA A 22 28.32 -187.59 -11.86
CA ALA A 22 27.15 -186.72 -11.93
C ALA A 22 26.79 -186.13 -10.55
N PHE A 23 26.95 -186.90 -9.47
CA PHE A 23 26.79 -186.38 -8.11
C PHE A 23 27.88 -185.36 -7.76
N ASN A 24 29.14 -185.66 -8.06
CA ASN A 24 30.25 -184.74 -7.87
C ASN A 24 30.09 -183.46 -8.72
N ALA A 25 29.56 -183.56 -9.94
CA ALA A 25 29.23 -182.40 -10.77
C ALA A 25 28.14 -181.51 -10.13
N LEU A 26 27.08 -182.11 -9.56
CA LEU A 26 26.03 -181.36 -8.87
C LEU A 26 26.56 -180.68 -7.61
N VAL A 27 27.36 -181.36 -6.79
CA VAL A 27 27.99 -180.78 -5.60
C VAL A 27 28.90 -179.62 -5.97
N ASN A 28 29.69 -179.75 -7.04
CA ASN A 28 30.52 -178.66 -7.55
C ASN A 28 29.66 -177.47 -8.00
N GLN A 29 28.56 -177.72 -8.73
CA GLN A 29 27.64 -176.66 -9.16
C GLN A 29 26.98 -175.94 -7.98
N VAL A 30 26.53 -176.67 -6.95
CA VAL A 30 25.96 -176.08 -5.73
C VAL A 30 27.01 -175.27 -4.98
N ASN A 31 28.24 -175.77 -4.87
CA ASN A 31 29.34 -175.03 -4.24
C ASN A 31 29.71 -173.77 -5.03
N GLU A 32 29.68 -173.80 -6.36
CA GLU A 32 29.90 -172.63 -7.21
C GLU A 32 28.75 -171.61 -7.08
N GLN A 33 27.51 -172.07 -7.03
CA GLN A 33 26.34 -171.20 -6.79
C GLN A 33 26.37 -170.57 -5.40
N GLN A 34 26.72 -171.33 -4.36
CA GLN A 34 26.88 -170.82 -3.00
C GLN A 34 27.94 -169.73 -2.95
N LYS A 35 29.11 -169.95 -3.58
CA LYS A 35 30.15 -168.93 -3.72
C LYS A 35 29.66 -167.69 -4.47
N ALA A 36 28.87 -167.86 -5.52
CA ALA A 36 28.30 -166.76 -6.29
C ALA A 36 27.30 -165.93 -5.46
N ILE A 37 26.43 -166.58 -4.68
CA ILE A 37 25.48 -165.92 -3.78
C ILE A 37 26.21 -165.16 -2.67
N GLU A 38 27.21 -165.78 -2.05
CA GLU A 38 28.02 -165.13 -1.02
C GLU A 38 28.77 -163.91 -1.57
N GLN A 39 29.28 -164.00 -2.81
CA GLN A 39 29.91 -162.87 -3.46
C GLN A 39 28.91 -161.75 -3.77
N GLN A 40 27.71 -162.08 -4.26
CA GLN A 40 26.65 -161.10 -4.52
C GLN A 40 26.19 -160.40 -3.24
N ALA A 41 26.06 -161.11 -2.12
CA ALA A 41 25.72 -160.53 -0.82
C ALA A 41 26.80 -159.54 -0.36
N LYS A 42 28.09 -159.94 -0.44
CA LYS A 42 29.22 -159.05 -0.13
C LYS A 42 29.27 -157.82 -1.02
N ASP A 43 29.03 -157.98 -2.32
CA ASP A 43 29.00 -156.88 -3.28
C ASP A 43 27.83 -155.93 -3.00
N PHE A 44 26.67 -156.46 -2.60
CA PHE A 44 25.51 -155.67 -2.20
C PHE A 44 25.78 -154.85 -0.93
N ASP A 45 26.29 -155.49 0.12
CA ASP A 45 26.65 -154.82 1.38
C ASP A 45 27.69 -153.72 1.12
N THR A 46 28.72 -154.02 0.33
CA THR A 46 29.76 -153.04 -0.04
C THR A 46 29.17 -151.84 -0.79
N ARG A 47 28.24 -152.07 -1.74
CA ARG A 47 27.57 -150.97 -2.47
C ARG A 47 26.71 -150.12 -1.54
N TYR A 48 25.98 -150.74 -0.61
CA TYR A 48 25.13 -150.02 0.32
C TYR A 48 25.96 -149.18 1.30
N GLU A 49 27.05 -149.74 1.84
CA GLU A 49 28.00 -148.99 2.68
C GLU A 49 28.62 -147.81 1.93
N GLN A 50 29.00 -147.98 0.66
CA GLN A 50 29.50 -146.89 -0.17
C GLN A 50 28.44 -145.80 -0.40
N GLN A 51 27.18 -146.17 -0.67
CA GLN A 51 26.10 -145.20 -0.82
C GLN A 51 25.81 -144.44 0.47
N ALA A 52 25.79 -145.14 1.61
CA ALA A 52 25.61 -144.51 2.93
C ALA A 52 26.75 -143.53 3.24
N LYS A 53 27.99 -143.89 2.90
CA LYS A 53 29.15 -143.00 3.05
C LYS A 53 29.01 -141.73 2.20
N VAL A 54 28.68 -141.85 0.92
CA VAL A 54 28.47 -140.70 0.01
C VAL A 54 27.32 -139.80 0.51
N LEU A 55 26.24 -140.39 1.01
CA LEU A 55 25.12 -139.63 1.58
C LEU A 55 25.53 -138.86 2.84
N ASN A 56 26.27 -139.49 3.75
CA ASN A 56 26.77 -138.83 4.95
C ASN A 56 27.73 -137.69 4.62
N GLU A 57 28.69 -137.90 3.70
CA GLU A 57 29.59 -136.84 3.22
C GLU A 57 28.81 -135.65 2.63
N ARG A 58 27.72 -135.93 1.90
CA ARG A 58 26.85 -134.88 1.34
C ARG A 58 26.05 -134.14 2.42
N ILE A 59 25.56 -134.85 3.43
CA ILE A 59 24.86 -134.23 4.58
C ILE A 59 25.83 -133.31 5.34
N ASP A 60 27.05 -133.77 5.61
CA ASP A 60 28.07 -132.98 6.29
C ASP A 60 28.45 -131.73 5.49
N SER A 61 28.62 -131.86 4.17
CA SER A 61 28.87 -130.71 3.28
C SER A 61 27.74 -129.68 3.33
N VAL A 62 26.49 -130.12 3.21
CA VAL A 62 25.32 -129.21 3.27
C VAL A 62 25.20 -128.56 4.64
N PHE A 63 25.50 -129.29 5.72
CA PHE A 63 25.46 -128.75 7.07
C PHE A 63 26.53 -127.68 7.30
N GLN A 64 27.75 -127.89 6.78
CA GLN A 64 28.82 -126.89 6.82
C GLN A 64 28.45 -125.64 6.01
N GLU A 65 27.89 -125.80 4.81
CA GLU A 65 27.39 -124.69 3.99
C GLU A 65 26.27 -123.91 4.68
N PHE A 66 25.34 -124.61 5.34
CA PHE A 66 24.28 -123.99 6.13
C PHE A 66 24.84 -123.16 7.30
N GLN A 67 25.80 -123.69 8.05
CA GLN A 67 26.45 -122.95 9.13
C GLN A 67 27.18 -121.70 8.63
N ALA A 68 27.95 -121.82 7.54
CA ALA A 68 28.64 -120.68 6.93
C ALA A 68 27.65 -119.60 6.44
N THR A 69 26.57 -120.02 5.78
CA THR A 69 25.53 -119.11 5.28
C THR A 69 24.80 -118.41 6.43
N SER A 70 24.47 -119.14 7.50
CA SER A 70 23.82 -118.59 8.70
C SER A 70 24.70 -117.52 9.37
N GLN A 71 26.01 -117.77 9.51
CA GLN A 71 26.95 -116.78 10.02
C GLN A 71 27.03 -115.53 9.13
N GLN A 72 27.05 -115.71 7.81
CA GLN A 72 27.03 -114.58 6.87
C GLN A 72 25.74 -113.75 6.97
N ILE A 73 24.58 -114.39 7.14
CA ILE A 73 23.29 -113.71 7.34
C ILE A 73 23.34 -112.89 8.63
N LEU A 74 23.87 -113.45 9.71
CA LEU A 74 24.00 -112.74 10.98
C LEU A 74 24.85 -111.47 10.84
N ILE A 75 26.01 -111.57 10.19
CA ILE A 75 26.90 -110.41 9.92
C ILE A 75 26.18 -109.36 9.08
N LYS A 76 25.48 -109.76 8.02
CA LYS A 76 24.72 -108.82 7.17
C LYS A 76 23.58 -108.14 7.92
N ASN A 77 22.90 -108.84 8.83
CA ASN A 77 21.84 -108.26 9.64
C ASN A 77 22.40 -107.22 10.63
N GLN A 78 23.56 -107.48 11.25
CA GLN A 78 24.25 -106.50 12.11
C GLN A 78 24.64 -105.24 11.32
N GLN A 79 25.22 -105.41 10.12
CA GLN A 79 25.54 -104.28 9.24
C GLN A 79 24.28 -103.49 8.83
N LEU A 80 23.16 -104.17 8.58
CA LEU A 80 21.91 -103.52 8.24
C LEU A 80 21.37 -102.68 9.41
N GLU A 81 21.46 -103.18 10.65
CA GLU A 81 21.06 -102.43 11.84
C GLU A 81 21.89 -101.15 12.02
N GLU A 82 23.21 -101.23 11.81
CA GLU A 82 24.11 -100.06 11.85
C GLU A 82 23.74 -99.03 10.78
N LEU A 83 23.53 -99.47 9.54
CA LEU A 83 23.12 -98.58 8.44
C LEU A 83 21.74 -97.95 8.69
N VAL A 84 20.81 -98.69 9.30
CA VAL A 84 19.49 -98.15 9.68
C VAL A 84 19.63 -97.10 10.78
N ARG A 85 20.53 -97.29 11.74
CA ARG A 85 20.82 -96.30 12.79
C ARG A 85 21.43 -95.04 12.19
N GLU A 86 22.49 -95.16 11.40
CA GLU A 86 23.16 -94.04 10.74
C GLU A 86 22.19 -93.24 9.86
N ARG A 87 21.34 -93.94 9.10
CA ARG A 87 20.29 -93.29 8.29
C ARG A 87 19.29 -92.49 9.13
N LYS A 88 18.95 -92.95 10.34
CA LYS A 88 18.06 -92.20 11.25
C LYS A 88 18.76 -90.95 11.79
N GLU A 89 20.02 -91.06 12.17
CA GLU A 89 20.83 -89.94 12.67
C GLU A 89 21.00 -88.87 11.59
N LEU A 90 21.39 -89.24 10.37
CA LEU A 90 21.52 -88.32 9.23
C LEU A 90 20.20 -87.63 8.86
N ARG A 91 19.06 -88.33 9.01
CA ARG A 91 17.74 -87.72 8.78
C ARG A 91 17.42 -86.65 9.81
N GLU A 92 17.72 -86.92 11.08
CA GLU A 92 17.48 -85.95 12.14
C GLU A 92 18.42 -84.75 12.02
N GLU A 93 19.69 -84.98 11.69
CA GLU A 93 20.64 -83.89 11.43
C GLU A 93 20.19 -83.00 10.26
N ASN A 94 19.76 -83.61 9.15
CA ASN A 94 19.20 -82.87 8.02
C ASN A 94 17.94 -82.08 8.40
N ARG A 95 17.07 -82.63 9.26
CA ARG A 95 15.90 -81.92 9.77
C ARG A 95 16.29 -80.67 10.59
N LEU A 96 17.31 -80.79 11.44
CA LEU A 96 17.83 -79.68 12.23
C LEU A 96 18.49 -78.61 11.34
N HIS A 97 19.29 -79.02 10.36
CA HIS A 97 19.92 -78.10 9.40
C HIS A 97 18.87 -77.35 8.57
N ALA A 98 17.82 -78.03 8.10
CA ALA A 98 16.71 -77.38 7.40
C ALA A 98 16.02 -76.32 8.28
N GLY A 99 15.79 -76.62 9.56
CA GLY A 99 15.25 -75.65 10.53
C GLY A 99 16.16 -74.42 10.70
N ARG A 100 17.47 -74.62 10.80
CA ARG A 100 18.45 -73.51 10.87
C ARG A 100 18.44 -72.65 9.61
N ILE A 101 18.38 -73.25 8.42
CA ILE A 101 18.31 -72.53 7.14
C ILE A 101 17.06 -71.64 7.09
N ILE A 102 15.92 -72.15 7.54
CA ILE A 102 14.67 -71.38 7.60
C ILE A 102 14.83 -70.17 8.53
N ASN A 103 15.37 -70.37 9.74
CA ASN A 103 15.60 -69.30 10.71
C ASN A 103 16.56 -68.23 10.17
N LEU A 104 17.70 -68.64 9.61
CA LEU A 104 18.66 -67.73 8.98
C LEU A 104 18.05 -66.96 7.81
N THR A 105 17.13 -67.56 7.07
CA THR A 105 16.41 -66.89 5.98
C THR A 105 15.48 -65.81 6.51
N PHE A 106 14.79 -66.06 7.63
CA PHE A 106 13.97 -65.04 8.29
C PHE A 106 14.82 -63.90 8.86
N GLU A 107 15.92 -64.22 9.54
CA GLU A 107 16.84 -63.23 10.08
C GLU A 107 17.45 -62.35 8.99
N LYS A 108 17.89 -62.96 7.87
CA LYS A 108 18.38 -62.22 6.69
C LYS A 108 17.33 -61.26 6.13
N ARG A 109 16.05 -61.66 6.08
CA ARG A 109 14.95 -60.78 5.64
C ARG A 109 14.72 -59.63 6.61
N ALA A 110 14.80 -59.88 7.92
CA ALA A 110 14.67 -58.83 8.94
C ALA A 110 15.81 -57.80 8.80
N LEU A 111 17.06 -58.27 8.74
CA LEU A 111 18.24 -57.42 8.56
C LEU A 111 18.20 -56.63 7.25
N GLN A 112 17.66 -57.21 6.17
CA GLN A 112 17.49 -56.49 4.91
C GLN A 112 16.48 -55.34 5.04
N LYS A 113 15.36 -55.56 5.74
CA LYS A 113 14.39 -54.48 6.01
C LYS A 113 15.00 -53.37 6.85
N ASP A 114 15.77 -53.71 7.89
CA ASP A 114 16.44 -52.73 8.73
C ASP A 114 17.47 -51.93 7.94
N LYS A 115 18.24 -52.59 7.06
CA LYS A 115 19.18 -51.94 6.15
C LYS A 115 18.47 -50.96 5.20
N ASP A 116 17.34 -51.34 4.63
CA ASP A 116 16.59 -50.49 3.71
C ASP A 116 15.96 -49.30 4.44
N ALA A 117 15.50 -49.49 5.69
CA ALA A 117 15.00 -48.41 6.55
C ALA A 117 16.11 -47.40 6.90
N LEU A 118 17.29 -47.89 7.29
CA LEU A 118 18.45 -47.02 7.58
C LEU A 118 18.91 -46.27 6.33
N ARG A 119 18.86 -46.90 5.16
CA ARG A 119 19.19 -46.22 3.90
C ARG A 119 18.20 -45.10 3.60
N GLY A 120 16.91 -45.32 3.79
CA GLY A 120 15.90 -44.26 3.66
C GLY A 120 16.12 -43.09 4.62
N GLN A 121 16.53 -43.36 5.87
CA GLN A 121 16.90 -42.31 6.83
C GLN A 121 18.15 -41.54 6.41
N LEU A 122 19.16 -42.24 5.86
CA LEU A 122 20.37 -41.61 5.34
C LEU A 122 20.03 -40.67 4.17
N ASP A 123 19.23 -41.12 3.21
CA ASP A 123 18.82 -40.31 2.06
C ASP A 123 18.05 -39.05 2.49
N LEU A 124 17.17 -39.17 3.51
CA LEU A 124 16.48 -38.01 4.10
C LEU A 124 17.46 -37.03 4.76
N THR A 125 18.41 -37.56 5.54
CA THR A 125 19.42 -36.73 6.23
C THR A 125 20.34 -36.01 5.23
N GLU A 126 20.72 -36.68 4.13
CA GLU A 126 21.51 -36.06 3.07
C GLU A 126 20.74 -34.95 2.36
N ASN A 127 19.46 -35.15 2.08
CA ASN A 127 18.59 -34.10 1.52
C ASN A 127 18.44 -32.90 2.46
N GLU A 128 18.24 -33.14 3.77
CA GLU A 128 18.17 -32.06 4.76
C GLU A 128 19.50 -31.28 4.86
N ARG A 129 20.63 -31.99 4.82
CA ARG A 129 21.96 -31.37 4.79
C ARG A 129 22.13 -30.50 3.56
N ASP A 130 21.76 -30.97 2.38
CA ASP A 130 21.90 -30.22 1.13
C ASP A 130 21.02 -28.96 1.15
N GLN A 131 19.79 -29.05 1.67
CA GLN A 131 18.93 -27.88 1.92
C GLN A 131 19.55 -26.89 2.90
N ALA A 132 20.18 -27.37 3.98
CA ALA A 132 20.85 -26.51 4.96
C ALA A 132 22.06 -25.80 4.35
N VAL A 133 22.81 -26.48 3.47
CA VAL A 133 23.93 -25.89 2.72
C VAL A 133 23.43 -24.77 1.79
N ASP A 134 22.34 -24.99 1.06
CA ASP A 134 21.80 -23.98 0.16
C ASP A 134 21.25 -22.76 0.92
N LYS A 135 20.54 -22.97 2.04
CA LYS A 135 20.16 -21.89 2.96
C LYS A 135 21.38 -21.14 3.50
N GLY A 136 22.46 -21.86 3.82
CA GLY A 136 23.73 -21.25 4.24
C GLY A 136 24.29 -20.30 3.18
N LYS A 137 24.29 -20.70 1.90
CA LYS A 137 24.71 -19.85 0.78
C LYS A 137 23.82 -18.62 0.60
N GLU A 138 22.51 -18.74 0.80
CA GLU A 138 21.58 -17.60 0.75
C GLU A 138 21.87 -16.60 1.86
N ILE A 139 22.03 -17.08 3.10
CA ILE A 139 22.40 -16.25 4.25
C ILE A 139 23.75 -15.55 4.02
N GLU A 140 24.73 -16.24 3.42
CA GLU A 140 26.02 -15.64 3.08
C GLU A 140 25.88 -14.51 2.04
N LYS A 141 25.04 -14.69 1.02
CA LYS A 141 24.71 -13.62 0.06
C LYS A 141 24.05 -12.43 0.74
N GLU A 142 23.07 -12.66 1.61
CA GLU A 142 22.40 -11.60 2.36
C GLU A 142 23.38 -10.84 3.26
N ASN A 143 24.27 -11.54 3.97
CA ASN A 143 25.30 -10.92 4.79
C ASN A 143 26.25 -10.04 3.97
N ASN A 144 26.62 -10.45 2.76
CA ASN A 144 27.45 -9.64 1.86
C ASN A 144 26.71 -8.38 1.40
N ILE A 145 25.41 -8.46 1.12
CA ILE A 145 24.57 -7.29 0.81
C ILE A 145 24.50 -6.35 2.01
N LEU A 146 24.19 -6.87 3.20
CA LEU A 146 24.12 -6.08 4.44
C LEU A 146 25.45 -5.41 4.78
N LYS A 147 26.58 -6.09 4.54
CA LYS A 147 27.92 -5.52 4.70
C LYS A 147 28.13 -4.34 3.75
N THR A 148 27.74 -4.49 2.48
CA THR A 148 27.83 -3.41 1.48
C THR A 148 26.95 -2.22 1.88
N GLN A 149 25.71 -2.47 2.29
CA GLN A 149 24.79 -1.43 2.78
C GLN A 149 25.31 -0.72 4.04
N LYS A 150 25.93 -1.47 4.96
CA LYS A 150 26.58 -0.92 6.15
C LYS A 150 27.68 0.06 5.74
N ASP A 151 28.56 -0.32 4.81
CA ASP A 151 29.65 0.54 4.35
C ASP A 151 29.14 1.80 3.64
N GLU A 152 28.07 1.69 2.85
CA GLU A 152 27.38 2.85 2.24
C GLU A 152 26.78 3.80 3.28
N LEU A 153 26.14 3.26 4.31
CA LEU A 153 25.60 4.05 5.42
C LEU A 153 26.71 4.76 6.19
N PHE A 154 27.86 4.12 6.41
CA PHE A 154 29.02 4.77 7.03
C PHE A 154 29.50 5.97 6.20
N LYS A 155 29.68 5.80 4.89
CA LYS A 155 30.06 6.91 4.00
C LYS A 155 29.05 8.04 4.02
N LYS A 156 27.75 7.72 4.01
CA LYS A 156 26.68 8.73 4.10
C LYS A 156 26.70 9.45 5.44
N ASN A 157 26.97 8.75 6.54
CA ASN A 157 27.05 9.35 7.86
C ASN A 157 28.27 10.29 7.97
N GLU A 158 29.42 9.92 7.41
CA GLU A 158 30.58 10.82 7.32
C GLU A 158 30.26 12.08 6.49
N ALA A 159 29.54 11.94 5.37
CA ALA A 159 29.13 13.08 4.56
C ALA A 159 28.18 14.02 5.32
N LEU A 160 27.22 13.46 6.08
CA LEU A 160 26.30 14.24 6.91
C LEU A 160 27.02 14.94 8.07
N LEU A 161 28.05 14.34 8.66
CA LEU A 161 28.88 15.00 9.67
C LEU A 161 29.60 16.22 9.09
N LYS A 162 30.17 16.10 7.89
CA LYS A 162 30.77 17.25 7.18
C LYS A 162 29.75 18.33 6.85
N GLU A 163 28.56 17.95 6.40
CA GLU A 163 27.49 18.92 6.12
C GLU A 163 27.02 19.62 7.40
N LYS A 164 26.97 18.89 8.52
CA LYS A 164 26.67 19.47 9.83
C LYS A 164 27.71 20.52 10.24
N GLU A 165 29.01 20.23 10.10
CA GLU A 165 30.08 21.20 10.38
C GLU A 165 29.91 22.48 9.54
N ILE A 166 29.64 22.33 8.22
CA ILE A 166 29.38 23.47 7.33
C ILE A 166 28.17 24.29 7.80
N LEU A 167 27.09 23.64 8.25
CA LEU A 167 25.90 24.34 8.75
C LEU A 167 26.16 25.07 10.08
N GLU A 168 26.97 24.50 10.96
CA GLU A 168 27.41 25.17 12.20
C GLU A 168 28.23 26.44 11.88
N ASP A 169 29.14 26.37 10.91
CA ASP A 169 29.88 27.53 10.41
C ASP A 169 28.95 28.60 9.84
N ILE A 170 28.00 28.23 8.97
CA ILE A 170 27.01 29.17 8.41
C ILE A 170 26.16 29.81 9.52
N ASN A 171 25.74 29.04 10.52
CA ASN A 171 24.95 29.58 11.63
C ASN A 171 25.74 30.62 12.43
N SER A 172 27.03 30.39 12.68
CA SER A 172 27.89 31.36 13.37
C SER A 172 27.98 32.69 12.60
N VAL A 173 28.11 32.63 11.26
CA VAL A 173 28.11 33.82 10.39
C VAL A 173 26.74 34.52 10.43
N HIS A 174 25.65 33.76 10.42
CA HIS A 174 24.31 34.31 10.45
C HIS A 174 24.01 35.01 11.79
N GLU A 175 24.43 34.45 12.92
CA GLU A 175 24.33 35.08 14.24
C GLU A 175 25.10 36.41 14.27
N GLY A 176 26.32 36.45 13.72
CA GLY A 176 27.08 37.69 13.57
C GLY A 176 26.35 38.73 12.71
N ALA A 177 25.76 38.32 11.59
CA ALA A 177 24.99 39.20 10.72
C ALA A 177 23.68 39.70 11.37
N ALA A 178 23.02 38.86 12.18
CA ALA A 178 21.81 39.21 12.91
C ALA A 178 22.11 40.23 14.02
N GLN A 179 23.23 40.06 14.75
CA GLN A 179 23.71 41.04 15.73
C GLN A 179 24.04 42.38 15.06
N ALA A 180 24.76 42.36 13.93
CA ALA A 180 25.06 43.58 13.17
C ALA A 180 23.77 44.28 12.68
N SER A 181 22.79 43.52 12.17
CA SER A 181 21.50 44.06 11.74
C SER A 181 20.70 44.67 12.91
N SER A 182 20.73 44.03 14.08
CA SER A 182 20.09 44.55 15.29
C SER A 182 20.68 45.90 15.71
N LEU A 183 22.01 46.03 15.70
CA LEU A 183 22.72 47.29 15.94
C LEU A 183 22.32 48.38 14.94
N ILE A 184 22.28 48.06 13.64
CA ILE A 184 21.87 49.01 12.59
C ILE A 184 20.42 49.46 12.79
N ILE A 185 19.49 48.53 13.09
CA ILE A 185 18.09 48.87 13.35
C ILE A 185 17.97 49.79 14.56
N GLN A 186 18.74 49.55 15.63
CA GLN A 186 18.74 50.40 16.81
C GLN A 186 19.28 51.80 16.48
N MET A 187 20.40 51.90 15.76
CA MET A 187 20.94 53.19 15.30
C MET A 187 19.93 53.96 14.43
N LEU A 188 19.21 53.29 13.54
CA LEU A 188 18.18 53.91 12.71
C LEU A 188 16.97 54.38 13.53
N LYS A 189 16.55 53.62 14.54
CA LYS A 189 15.49 54.05 15.48
C LYS A 189 15.90 55.29 16.25
N ASP A 190 17.11 55.30 16.80
CA ASP A 190 17.67 56.44 17.54
C ASP A 190 17.86 57.68 16.64
N HIS A 191 18.20 57.46 15.37
CA HIS A 191 18.24 58.55 14.39
C HIS A 191 16.83 59.07 14.06
N GLY A 192 15.86 58.16 13.88
CA GLY A 192 14.46 58.50 13.64
C GLY A 192 13.83 59.32 14.76
N THR A 193 14.08 58.96 16.02
CA THR A 193 13.60 59.72 17.19
C THR A 193 14.22 61.12 17.25
N ASN A 194 15.52 61.25 16.97
CA ASN A 194 16.20 62.55 16.89
C ASN A 194 15.61 63.45 15.79
N LEU A 195 15.33 62.90 14.61
CA LEU A 195 14.67 63.64 13.53
C LEU A 195 13.27 64.10 13.92
N LEU A 196 12.52 63.27 14.64
CA LEU A 196 11.17 63.58 15.13
C LEU A 196 11.20 64.74 16.13
N PHE A 197 12.16 64.73 17.07
CA PHE A 197 12.39 65.84 18.00
C PHE A 197 12.75 67.14 17.28
N LYS A 198 13.66 67.06 16.30
CA LYS A 198 14.07 68.22 15.49
C LYS A 198 12.92 68.80 14.66
N ASN A 199 12.03 67.95 14.16
CA ASN A 199 10.85 68.38 13.42
C ASN A 199 9.84 69.10 14.34
N GLN A 200 9.62 68.59 15.56
CA GLN A 200 8.79 69.26 16.57
C GLN A 200 9.36 70.64 16.95
N GLU A 201 10.69 70.77 17.07
CA GLU A 201 11.35 72.05 17.34
C GLU A 201 11.14 73.05 16.19
N LEU A 202 11.25 72.60 14.94
CA LEU A 202 11.00 73.42 13.76
C LEU A 202 9.53 73.85 13.66
N GLU A 203 8.58 72.95 13.93
CA GLU A 203 7.15 73.29 14.00
C GLU A 203 6.86 74.37 15.05
N ALA A 204 7.49 74.29 16.23
CA ALA A 204 7.34 75.30 17.29
C ALA A 204 7.89 76.66 16.85
N ARG A 205 9.05 76.70 16.17
CA ARG A 205 9.59 77.94 15.60
C ARG A 205 8.69 78.51 14.51
N ASN A 206 8.11 77.66 13.66
CA ASN A 206 7.24 78.11 12.58
C ASN A 206 5.94 78.73 13.13
N ARG A 207 5.32 78.12 14.15
CA ARG A 207 4.15 78.70 14.86
C ARG A 207 4.48 80.05 15.50
N LYS A 208 5.69 80.21 16.05
CA LYS A 208 6.15 81.49 16.60
C LYS A 208 6.30 82.56 15.50
N GLY A 209 6.91 82.20 14.37
CA GLY A 209 7.02 83.09 13.21
C GLY A 209 5.66 83.49 12.62
N GLU A 210 4.68 82.58 12.59
CA GLU A 210 3.31 82.89 12.17
C GLU A 210 2.62 83.89 13.11
N ALA A 211 2.82 83.76 14.43
CA ALA A 211 2.28 84.70 15.42
C ALA A 211 2.90 86.10 15.27
N GLU A 212 4.22 86.20 15.07
CA GLU A 212 4.91 87.47 14.81
C GLU A 212 4.43 88.14 13.52
N ARG A 213 4.19 87.33 12.47
CA ARG A 213 3.67 87.83 11.19
C ARG A 213 2.22 88.33 11.29
N LEU A 214 1.40 87.72 12.15
CA LEU A 214 0.03 88.18 12.42
C LEU A 214 0.03 89.51 13.18
N ALA A 215 0.91 89.66 14.18
CA ALA A 215 1.07 90.92 14.92
C ALA A 215 1.51 92.08 14.01
N LEU A 216 2.45 91.84 13.09
CA LEU A 216 2.88 92.84 12.11
C LEU A 216 1.76 93.20 11.11
N LYS A 217 0.87 92.24 10.79
CA LYS A 217 -0.30 92.51 9.95
C LYS A 217 -1.30 93.41 10.67
N ASP A 218 -1.58 93.16 11.94
CA ASP A 218 -2.47 94.00 12.75
C ASP A 218 -1.90 95.43 12.92
N GLU A 219 -0.59 95.56 13.05
CA GLU A 219 0.10 96.86 13.13
C GLU A 219 0.03 97.64 11.79
N ASN A 220 0.18 96.93 10.67
CA ASN A 220 0.06 97.50 9.33
C ASN A 220 -1.39 97.92 8.99
N ASP A 221 -2.39 97.15 9.42
CA ASP A 221 -3.81 97.50 9.26
C ASP A 221 -4.18 98.75 10.09
N SER A 222 -3.55 98.93 11.26
CA SER A 222 -3.68 100.13 12.10
C SER A 222 -3.04 101.37 11.47
N LEU A 223 -1.87 101.21 10.83
CA LEU A 223 -1.22 102.28 10.06
C LEU A 223 -2.04 102.67 8.82
N HIS A 224 -2.67 101.71 8.13
CA HIS A 224 -3.56 102.01 7.01
C HIS A 224 -4.79 102.82 7.45
N SER A 225 -5.35 102.54 8.64
CA SER A 225 -6.45 103.32 9.22
C SER A 225 -6.07 104.79 9.46
N LEU A 226 -4.87 105.05 9.99
CA LEU A 226 -4.32 106.40 10.19
C LEU A 226 -4.06 107.14 8.87
N LEU A 227 -3.60 106.44 7.83
CA LEU A 227 -3.40 107.02 6.50
C LEU A 227 -4.71 107.45 5.84
N THR A 228 -5.82 106.74 6.10
CA THR A 228 -7.17 107.16 5.67
C THR A 228 -7.64 108.43 6.36
N GLN A 229 -7.31 108.63 7.64
CA GLN A 229 -7.64 109.87 8.37
C GLN A 229 -6.81 111.07 7.87
N GLU A 230 -5.57 110.86 7.42
CA GLU A 230 -4.74 111.92 6.83
C GLU A 230 -5.29 112.40 5.47
N LYS A 231 -5.83 111.49 4.65
CA LYS A 231 -6.48 111.84 3.37
C LYS A 231 -7.74 112.70 3.57
N ASP A 232 -8.55 112.40 4.58
CA ASP A 232 -9.81 113.11 4.87
C ASP A 232 -9.57 114.55 5.40
N LEU A 233 -8.46 114.79 6.09
CA LEU A 233 -8.01 116.13 6.50
C LEU A 233 -7.44 116.96 5.34
N LYS A 234 -6.83 116.31 4.35
CA LYS A 234 -6.26 116.94 3.15
C LYS A 234 -7.35 117.39 2.16
N GLU A 235 -8.46 116.66 2.04
CA GLU A 235 -9.62 117.04 1.22
C GLU A 235 -10.41 118.22 1.82
N ARG A 236 -10.49 118.32 3.16
CA ARG A 236 -11.14 119.45 3.86
C ARG A 236 -10.42 120.80 3.71
N ILE A 237 -9.08 120.79 3.59
CA ILE A 237 -8.27 122.01 3.38
C ILE A 237 -8.37 122.50 1.92
N ASN A 238 -8.54 121.60 0.96
CA ASN A 238 -8.74 121.95 -0.46
C ASN A 238 -10.17 122.48 -0.75
N LEU A 239 -11.20 122.00 -0.04
CA LEU A 239 -12.59 122.47 -0.20
C LEU A 239 -12.84 123.89 0.36
N LEU A 240 -12.10 124.31 1.39
CA LEU A 240 -12.20 125.68 1.95
C LEU A 240 -11.44 126.73 1.12
N SER A 241 -10.48 126.32 0.28
CA SER A 241 -9.68 127.22 -0.58
C SER A 241 -10.32 127.48 -1.95
N LEU A 242 -11.24 126.61 -2.41
CA LEU A 242 -11.94 126.74 -3.70
C LEU A 242 -13.26 127.53 -3.60
N GLN A 243 -13.87 127.64 -2.41
CA GLN A 243 -15.18 128.29 -2.20
C GLN A 243 -15.12 129.82 -2.05
N LEU A 244 -13.94 130.44 -2.07
CA LEU A 244 -13.78 131.91 -1.96
C LEU A 244 -13.61 132.64 -3.32
N GLN A 245 -13.58 131.94 -4.46
CA GLN A 245 -13.27 132.55 -5.77
C GLN A 245 -14.20 132.20 -6.95
N GLN A 246 -15.27 131.42 -6.75
CA GLN A 246 -16.20 130.99 -7.82
C GLN A 246 -17.69 131.27 -7.51
N LYS A 247 -18.02 132.38 -6.84
CA LYS A 247 -19.39 132.74 -6.46
C LYS A 247 -20.02 133.94 -7.19
N THR A 248 -19.58 134.24 -8.42
CA THR A 248 -20.14 135.38 -9.19
C THR A 248 -20.37 135.15 -10.69
N ASN A 249 -20.15 133.95 -11.26
CA ASN A 249 -20.31 133.73 -12.72
C ASN A 249 -21.13 132.50 -13.16
N GLU A 250 -21.64 131.63 -12.27
CA GLU A 250 -22.31 130.36 -12.67
C GLU A 250 -23.85 130.36 -12.61
N GLU A 251 -24.50 131.35 -12.00
CA GLU A 251 -25.99 131.41 -11.95
C GLU A 251 -26.63 131.94 -13.25
N GLU A 252 -25.94 132.73 -14.06
CA GLU A 252 -26.47 133.27 -15.33
C GLU A 252 -26.34 132.29 -16.53
N GLU A 253 -25.39 131.35 -16.51
CA GLU A 253 -25.17 130.39 -17.61
C GLU A 253 -26.16 129.21 -17.60
N ILE A 254 -26.57 128.73 -16.41
CA ILE A 254 -27.48 127.59 -16.27
C ILE A 254 -28.94 127.96 -16.66
N LEU A 255 -29.37 129.19 -16.38
CA LEU A 255 -30.68 129.70 -16.81
C LEU A 255 -30.77 129.93 -18.33
N LYS A 256 -29.63 130.08 -19.02
CA LYS A 256 -29.56 130.22 -20.48
C LYS A 256 -29.69 128.87 -21.19
N LEU A 257 -29.01 127.83 -20.70
CA LEU A 257 -29.09 126.46 -21.22
C LEU A 257 -30.48 125.82 -21.08
N MET A 258 -31.24 126.14 -20.02
CA MET A 258 -32.60 125.63 -19.82
C MET A 258 -33.64 126.25 -20.78
N ARG A 259 -33.45 127.49 -21.24
CA ARG A 259 -34.33 128.13 -22.25
C ARG A 259 -34.05 127.61 -23.66
N GLU A 260 -32.79 127.31 -23.98
CA GLU A 260 -32.37 126.83 -25.30
C GLU A 260 -32.77 125.38 -25.60
N ARG A 261 -33.10 124.57 -24.57
CA ARG A 261 -33.50 123.15 -24.71
C ARG A 261 -35.00 122.86 -24.59
N GLY A 262 -35.85 123.85 -24.83
CA GLY A 262 -37.27 123.63 -25.14
C GLY A 262 -38.23 123.47 -23.96
N ILE A 263 -37.80 123.80 -22.73
CA ILE A 263 -38.68 123.86 -21.55
C ILE A 263 -39.31 125.26 -21.48
N LYS A 264 -40.64 125.36 -21.61
CA LYS A 264 -41.36 126.66 -21.56
C LYS A 264 -41.35 127.21 -20.13
N LEU A 265 -40.40 128.08 -19.80
CA LEU A 265 -40.27 128.77 -18.51
C LEU A 265 -40.52 130.28 -18.67
N HIS A 266 -41.36 130.86 -17.82
CA HIS A 266 -41.73 132.28 -17.87
C HIS A 266 -40.64 133.18 -17.27
N ALA A 267 -40.63 134.46 -17.63
CA ALA A 267 -39.48 135.37 -17.49
C ALA A 267 -38.94 135.60 -16.05
N HIS A 268 -39.58 135.06 -15.01
CA HIS A 268 -39.20 135.25 -13.61
C HIS A 268 -39.20 133.95 -12.78
N THR A 269 -39.04 132.77 -13.40
CA THR A 269 -38.98 131.49 -12.68
C THR A 269 -37.58 131.22 -12.09
N SER A 270 -37.52 130.79 -10.83
CA SER A 270 -36.26 130.49 -10.12
C SER A 270 -35.69 129.11 -10.51
N LEU A 271 -34.36 128.92 -10.40
CA LEU A 271 -33.70 127.64 -10.74
C LEU A 271 -34.27 126.46 -9.92
N SER A 272 -34.69 126.70 -8.68
CA SER A 272 -35.32 125.68 -7.83
C SER A 272 -36.67 125.18 -8.35
N GLU A 273 -37.45 126.01 -9.04
CA GLU A 273 -38.74 125.61 -9.62
C GLU A 273 -38.60 124.84 -10.94
N ALA A 274 -37.54 125.09 -11.72
CA ALA A 274 -37.25 124.35 -12.94
C ALA A 274 -36.78 122.91 -12.66
N VAL A 275 -36.09 122.68 -11.55
CA VAL A 275 -35.62 121.34 -11.13
C VAL A 275 -36.78 120.44 -10.65
N ALA A 276 -37.84 121.01 -10.07
CA ALA A 276 -39.02 120.25 -9.61
C ALA A 276 -39.78 119.56 -10.77
N GLN A 277 -39.86 120.19 -11.94
CA GLN A 277 -40.57 119.64 -13.12
C GLN A 277 -39.83 118.45 -13.79
N LEU A 278 -38.52 118.32 -13.57
CA LEU A 278 -37.72 117.19 -14.05
C LEU A 278 -37.92 115.90 -13.23
N PHE A 279 -38.28 116.02 -11.95
CA PHE A 279 -38.54 114.87 -11.08
C PHE A 279 -39.86 114.16 -11.39
N ASP A 280 -40.87 114.87 -11.92
CA ASP A 280 -42.16 114.26 -12.32
C ASP A 280 -42.03 113.37 -13.57
N ILE A 281 -41.06 113.63 -14.45
CA ILE A 281 -40.77 112.79 -15.62
C ILE A 281 -40.13 111.44 -15.21
N HIS A 282 -39.37 111.41 -14.10
CA HIS A 282 -38.70 110.20 -13.63
C HIS A 282 -39.68 109.18 -12.99
N ARG A 283 -40.81 109.65 -12.43
CA ARG A 283 -41.85 108.80 -11.84
C ARG A 283 -42.56 107.90 -12.88
N GLY A 284 -42.68 108.35 -14.14
CA GLY A 284 -43.32 107.58 -15.22
C GLY A 284 -42.52 106.39 -15.75
N LEU A 285 -41.22 106.29 -15.45
CA LEU A 285 -40.37 105.14 -15.85
C LEU A 285 -40.50 103.94 -14.89
N ILE A 286 -40.92 104.17 -13.64
CA ILE A 286 -41.07 103.13 -12.61
C ILE A 286 -42.35 102.32 -12.83
N GLU A 287 -43.42 102.91 -13.38
CA GLU A 287 -44.69 102.24 -13.63
C GLU A 287 -44.62 101.22 -14.79
N LYS A 288 -43.80 101.46 -15.82
CA LYS A 288 -43.59 100.51 -16.93
C LYS A 288 -42.86 99.21 -16.53
N ASN A 289 -42.15 99.19 -15.40
CA ASN A 289 -41.44 98.00 -14.92
C ASN A 289 -42.36 97.02 -14.16
N LYS A 290 -43.48 97.51 -13.60
CA LYS A 290 -44.48 96.66 -12.91
C LYS A 290 -45.38 95.88 -13.88
N GLU A 291 -45.63 96.41 -15.09
CA GLU A 291 -46.41 95.70 -16.12
C GLU A 291 -45.68 94.45 -16.68
N LEU A 292 -44.35 94.50 -16.79
CA LEU A 292 -43.53 93.37 -17.28
C LEU A 292 -43.52 92.16 -16.32
N GLN A 293 -43.48 92.38 -15.00
CA GLN A 293 -43.53 91.30 -13.99
C GLN A 293 -44.88 90.58 -13.95
N THR A 294 -45.97 91.28 -14.29
CA THR A 294 -47.33 90.71 -14.29
C THR A 294 -47.58 89.77 -15.49
N THR A 295 -46.76 89.86 -16.53
CA THR A 295 -46.89 89.05 -17.76
C THR A 295 -46.18 87.69 -17.63
N VAL A 296 -45.09 87.61 -16.86
CA VAL A 296 -44.33 86.37 -16.60
C VAL A 296 -45.11 85.38 -15.72
N ILE A 297 -45.77 85.88 -14.67
CA ILE A 297 -46.61 85.06 -13.77
C ILE A 297 -47.82 84.46 -14.52
N ARG A 298 -48.30 85.12 -15.58
CA ARG A 298 -49.42 84.65 -16.41
C ARG A 298 -49.02 83.48 -17.31
N ILE A 299 -47.76 83.41 -17.75
CA ILE A 299 -47.23 82.35 -18.63
C ILE A 299 -46.98 81.06 -17.84
N GLU A 300 -46.42 81.15 -16.64
CA GLU A 300 -46.17 79.99 -15.76
C GLU A 300 -47.47 79.30 -15.32
N LYS A 301 -48.56 80.06 -15.18
CA LYS A 301 -49.90 79.54 -14.82
C LYS A 301 -50.64 78.89 -16.00
N MET A 302 -50.29 79.21 -17.25
CA MET A 302 -50.89 78.64 -18.46
C MET A 302 -50.26 77.31 -18.90
N LEU A 303 -49.07 76.97 -18.39
CA LEU A 303 -48.31 75.77 -18.79
C LEU A 303 -48.36 74.60 -17.79
N GLY A 304 -49.03 74.74 -16.65
CA GLY A 304 -49.42 73.62 -15.79
C GLY A 304 -48.28 72.81 -15.14
N ILE A 305 -47.09 73.39 -14.95
CA ILE A 305 -45.94 72.71 -14.33
C ILE A 305 -45.80 73.16 -12.87
N GLU A 306 -46.04 72.26 -11.92
CA GLU A 306 -45.66 72.44 -10.51
C GLU A 306 -44.19 72.05 -10.27
N LYS A 307 -43.51 72.82 -9.41
CA LYS A 307 -42.07 72.74 -9.13
C LYS A 307 -41.65 71.46 -8.38
N GLY A 308 -40.77 70.68 -9.01
CA GLY A 308 -39.72 69.85 -8.37
C GLY A 308 -40.09 68.44 -7.89
N LYS A 309 -39.44 67.40 -8.47
CA LYS A 309 -38.92 66.17 -7.80
C LYS A 309 -38.31 65.17 -8.80
N GLY A 310 -37.15 64.61 -8.44
CA GLY A 310 -36.63 63.34 -8.96
C GLY A 310 -35.11 63.17 -8.89
N CYS A 311 -34.58 62.38 -7.95
CA CYS A 311 -34.17 60.98 -8.19
C CYS A 311 -33.23 60.38 -7.13
N ASP A 312 -33.83 59.68 -6.15
CA ASP A 312 -33.31 58.53 -5.39
C ASP A 312 -33.03 57.31 -6.31
N GLY A 313 -32.42 57.53 -7.48
CA GLY A 313 -32.34 56.54 -8.56
C GLY A 313 -31.16 55.56 -8.50
N ILE A 314 -30.22 55.71 -7.56
CA ILE A 314 -28.93 54.99 -7.60
C ILE A 314 -28.77 53.94 -6.48
N LEU A 315 -29.57 54.03 -5.40
CA LEU A 315 -29.46 53.10 -4.26
C LEU A 315 -30.27 51.79 -4.42
N THR A 316 -31.07 51.66 -5.47
CA THR A 316 -31.91 50.47 -5.73
C THR A 316 -31.25 49.46 -6.68
N ALA A 317 -30.03 49.72 -7.18
CA ALA A 317 -29.35 48.87 -8.15
C ALA A 317 -28.43 47.78 -7.56
N ILE A 318 -28.28 47.67 -6.23
CA ILE A 318 -27.35 46.70 -5.59
C ILE A 318 -28.06 45.67 -4.69
N LYS A 319 -29.37 45.78 -4.44
CA LYS A 319 -30.12 44.86 -3.55
C LYS A 319 -31.03 43.84 -4.26
N ALA A 320 -30.86 43.61 -5.56
CA ALA A 320 -31.66 42.63 -6.29
C ALA A 320 -30.89 41.94 -7.43
N THR A 321 -29.83 41.21 -7.11
CA THR A 321 -29.55 39.97 -7.87
C THR A 321 -30.36 38.85 -7.25
N THR A 322 -31.58 38.72 -7.76
CA THR A 322 -32.43 37.55 -7.63
C THR A 322 -31.65 36.31 -8.06
N PHE A 323 -31.13 35.53 -7.10
CA PHE A 323 -30.89 34.12 -7.35
C PHE A 323 -32.26 33.51 -7.70
N THR A 324 -32.42 33.09 -8.94
CA THR A 324 -33.64 32.39 -9.36
C THR A 324 -33.81 31.17 -8.46
N SER A 325 -35.01 30.96 -7.90
CA SER A 325 -35.35 29.79 -7.06
C SER A 325 -34.88 28.47 -7.69
N ASN A 326 -34.90 28.39 -9.02
CA ASN A 326 -34.39 27.27 -9.81
C ASN A 326 -32.87 27.06 -9.66
N LYS A 327 -32.05 28.12 -9.60
CA LYS A 327 -30.59 28.02 -9.39
C LYS A 327 -30.25 27.63 -7.95
N LEU A 328 -31.00 28.13 -6.96
CA LEU A 328 -30.82 27.74 -5.56
C LEU A 328 -31.17 26.26 -5.36
N LYS A 329 -32.23 25.78 -6.01
CA LYS A 329 -32.58 24.35 -6.03
C LYS A 329 -31.52 23.51 -6.76
N GLU A 330 -31.03 23.96 -7.92
CA GLU A 330 -29.96 23.26 -8.65
C GLU A 330 -28.66 23.16 -7.82
N LEU A 331 -28.27 24.24 -7.13
CA LEU A 331 -27.12 24.26 -6.23
C LEU A 331 -27.36 23.40 -4.98
N GLY A 332 -28.56 23.43 -4.41
CA GLY A 332 -28.96 22.57 -3.30
C GLY A 332 -28.91 21.09 -3.66
N ASP A 333 -29.45 20.69 -4.82
CA ASP A 333 -29.42 19.30 -5.31
C ASP A 333 -27.99 18.82 -5.56
N LYS A 334 -27.10 19.68 -6.10
CA LYS A 334 -25.67 19.36 -6.25
C LYS A 334 -24.96 19.23 -4.90
N LEU A 335 -25.32 20.05 -3.91
CA LEU A 335 -24.79 19.94 -2.54
C LEU A 335 -25.28 18.68 -1.82
N VAL A 336 -26.48 18.21 -2.11
CA VAL A 336 -26.98 16.90 -1.63
C VAL A 336 -26.21 15.77 -2.30
N ALA A 337 -26.00 15.82 -3.61
CA ALA A 337 -25.21 14.82 -4.35
C ALA A 337 -23.75 14.73 -3.85
N SER A 338 -23.15 15.86 -3.44
CA SER A 338 -21.82 15.90 -2.82
C SER A 338 -21.81 15.57 -1.32
N LYS A 339 -22.96 15.21 -0.72
CA LYS A 339 -23.15 14.91 0.71
C LYS A 339 -22.85 16.08 1.65
N HIS A 340 -23.00 17.31 1.18
CA HIS A 340 -22.77 18.54 1.96
C HIS A 340 -24.05 19.10 2.59
N LEU A 341 -25.23 18.66 2.12
CA LEU A 341 -26.56 18.95 2.67
C LEU A 341 -27.41 17.66 2.74
N GLN A 342 -28.43 17.67 3.60
CA GLN A 342 -29.43 16.60 3.68
C GLN A 342 -30.49 16.73 2.57
N ALA A 343 -31.16 15.63 2.23
CA ALA A 343 -32.13 15.59 1.11
C ALA A 343 -33.34 16.54 1.26
N HIS A 344 -33.62 17.00 2.48
CA HIS A 344 -34.70 17.95 2.79
C HIS A 344 -34.11 19.29 3.25
N TYR A 345 -33.42 19.99 2.34
CA TYR A 345 -32.77 21.27 2.64
C TYR A 345 -33.70 22.47 2.46
N THR A 346 -33.45 23.53 3.21
CA THR A 346 -34.09 24.85 3.01
C THR A 346 -33.21 25.78 2.17
N PRO A 347 -33.78 26.80 1.48
CA PRO A 347 -32.98 27.78 0.73
C PRO A 347 -31.95 28.52 1.59
N ASN A 348 -32.24 28.75 2.88
CA ASN A 348 -31.31 29.40 3.80
C ASN A 348 -30.13 28.48 4.15
N GLU A 349 -30.37 27.17 4.33
CA GLU A 349 -29.29 26.19 4.54
C GLU A 349 -28.36 26.09 3.33
N VAL A 350 -28.90 26.24 2.11
CA VAL A 350 -28.10 26.33 0.88
C VAL A 350 -27.21 27.56 0.90
N LEU A 351 -27.76 28.74 1.24
CA LEU A 351 -26.99 29.98 1.30
C LEU A 351 -25.92 29.97 2.41
N GLU A 352 -26.26 29.49 3.60
CA GLU A 352 -25.30 29.33 4.71
C GLU A 352 -24.17 28.38 4.33
N LYS A 353 -24.50 27.26 3.67
CA LYS A 353 -23.49 26.29 3.24
C LYS A 353 -22.60 26.85 2.14
N LEU A 354 -23.16 27.59 1.18
CA LEU A 354 -22.39 28.27 0.14
C LEU A 354 -21.46 29.35 0.73
N ASN A 355 -21.92 30.12 1.72
CA ASN A 355 -21.08 31.09 2.43
C ASN A 355 -19.94 30.40 3.22
N SER A 356 -20.23 29.30 3.91
CA SER A 356 -19.20 28.50 4.59
C SER A 356 -18.16 27.94 3.61
N LEU A 357 -18.58 27.45 2.46
CA LEU A 357 -17.69 26.97 1.41
C LEU A 357 -16.84 28.09 0.83
N LEU A 358 -17.43 29.27 0.59
CA LEU A 358 -16.73 30.46 0.09
C LEU A 358 -15.65 30.93 1.07
N ASN A 359 -15.97 30.95 2.36
CA ASN A 359 -14.99 31.28 3.41
C ASN A 359 -13.82 30.28 3.44
N ASP A 360 -14.11 28.97 3.33
CA ASP A 360 -13.07 27.94 3.23
C ASP A 360 -12.22 28.12 1.95
N TYR A 361 -12.81 28.58 0.84
CA TYR A 361 -12.06 28.88 -0.39
C TYR A 361 -11.15 30.12 -0.24
N LEU A 362 -11.63 31.17 0.41
CA LEU A 362 -10.81 32.36 0.69
C LEU A 362 -9.65 32.01 1.62
N GLU A 363 -9.89 31.16 2.62
CA GLU A 363 -8.85 30.63 3.51
C GLU A 363 -7.88 29.70 2.75
N PHE A 364 -8.38 28.89 1.82
CA PHE A 364 -7.56 28.09 0.93
C PHE A 364 -6.64 28.96 0.05
N LYS A 365 -7.17 30.05 -0.51
CA LYS A 365 -6.40 30.99 -1.32
C LYS A 365 -5.33 31.71 -0.53
N LYS A 366 -5.64 32.14 0.70
CA LYS A 366 -4.67 32.77 1.61
C LYS A 366 -3.50 31.84 1.95
N ASN A 367 -3.78 30.55 2.11
CA ASN A 367 -2.78 29.54 2.45
C ASN A 367 -2.16 28.83 1.22
N GLN A 368 -2.48 29.28 0.00
CA GLN A 368 -1.98 28.72 -1.27
C GLN A 368 -0.46 28.48 -1.31
N PRO A 369 0.40 29.44 -0.89
CA PRO A 369 1.85 29.23 -0.91
C PRO A 369 2.30 28.07 0.00
N ILE A 370 1.63 27.90 1.13
CA ILE A 370 1.92 26.84 2.11
C ILE A 370 1.50 25.48 1.53
N PHE A 371 0.31 25.39 0.93
CA PHE A 371 -0.15 24.18 0.24
C PHE A 371 0.80 23.75 -0.87
N CYS A 372 1.22 24.68 -1.72
CA CYS A 372 2.12 24.38 -2.82
C CYS A 372 3.48 23.87 -2.32
N LYS A 373 3.99 24.44 -1.22
CA LYS A 373 5.23 23.98 -0.57
C LYS A 373 5.10 22.55 -0.02
N GLU A 374 4.02 22.23 0.68
CA GLU A 374 3.78 20.87 1.22
C GLU A 374 3.53 19.82 0.14
N LEU A 375 2.99 20.22 -1.01
CA LEU A 375 2.70 19.35 -2.15
C LEU A 375 3.86 19.24 -3.14
N GLY A 376 4.94 20.01 -2.96
CA GLY A 376 6.09 20.06 -3.85
C GLY A 376 5.70 20.52 -5.26
N ILE A 377 4.89 21.58 -5.34
CA ILE A 377 4.46 22.23 -6.59
C ILE A 377 4.74 23.73 -6.51
N LYS A 378 4.74 24.42 -7.66
CA LYS A 378 5.04 25.86 -7.71
C LYS A 378 3.99 26.67 -6.95
N SER A 379 4.39 27.74 -6.26
CA SER A 379 3.53 28.58 -5.42
C SER A 379 2.35 29.22 -6.16
N ASP A 380 2.49 29.42 -7.47
CA ASP A 380 1.52 30.00 -8.40
C ASP A 380 0.67 28.94 -9.15
N SER A 381 0.79 27.66 -8.80
CA SER A 381 0.02 26.58 -9.44
C SER A 381 -1.48 26.86 -9.35
N ASN A 382 -2.23 26.54 -10.41
CA ASN A 382 -3.68 26.73 -10.41
C ASN A 382 -4.37 25.82 -9.36
N VAL A 383 -5.56 26.23 -8.90
CA VAL A 383 -6.31 25.55 -7.83
C VAL A 383 -6.60 24.08 -8.17
N GLU A 384 -6.88 23.79 -9.44
CA GLU A 384 -7.16 22.45 -9.93
C GLU A 384 -5.95 21.52 -9.81
N THR A 385 -4.76 22.00 -10.14
CA THR A 385 -3.50 21.25 -9.99
C THR A 385 -3.19 20.98 -8.52
N ILE A 386 -3.44 21.96 -7.65
CA ILE A 386 -3.25 21.82 -6.20
C ILE A 386 -4.18 20.72 -5.66
N ILE A 387 -5.47 20.76 -6.01
CA ILE A 387 -6.45 19.78 -5.53
C ILE A 387 -6.15 18.37 -6.05
N LYS A 388 -5.76 18.23 -7.32
CA LYS A 388 -5.38 16.92 -7.89
C LYS A 388 -4.20 16.29 -7.15
N LYS A 389 -3.15 17.08 -6.87
CA LYS A 389 -2.01 16.66 -6.06
C LYS A 389 -2.38 16.31 -4.61
N MET A 390 -3.34 17.02 -4.02
CA MET A 390 -3.86 16.68 -2.69
C MET A 390 -4.57 15.32 -2.70
N GLN A 391 -5.41 15.04 -3.70
CA GLN A 391 -6.11 13.77 -3.84
C GLN A 391 -5.16 12.58 -4.08
N GLU A 392 -4.11 12.78 -4.88
CA GLU A 392 -3.04 11.78 -5.10
C GLU A 392 -2.34 11.44 -3.77
N LYS A 393 -1.97 12.45 -2.96
CA LYS A 393 -1.33 12.21 -1.67
C LYS A 393 -2.25 11.54 -0.64
N VAL A 394 -3.53 11.91 -0.55
CA VAL A 394 -4.51 11.30 0.39
C VAL A 394 -4.72 9.81 0.11
N SER A 395 -4.56 9.38 -1.15
CA SER A 395 -4.71 7.98 -1.58
C SER A 395 -3.55 7.08 -1.12
N HIS A 396 -2.38 7.66 -0.85
CA HIS A 396 -1.26 6.98 -0.21
C HIS A 396 -1.42 7.13 1.31
N LYS A 397 -1.57 6.01 2.05
CA LYS A 397 -1.82 5.95 3.52
C LYS A 397 -0.80 6.66 4.45
N LYS A 398 0.09 7.52 3.93
CA LYS A 398 1.06 8.37 4.65
C LYS A 398 1.05 9.82 4.14
N SER A 399 -0.12 10.39 3.89
CA SER A 399 -0.24 11.81 3.55
C SER A 399 -0.17 12.65 4.83
N GLY A 400 0.96 13.31 5.08
CA GLY A 400 1.12 14.29 6.17
C GLY A 400 0.32 15.59 5.98
N ILE A 401 -0.77 15.56 5.20
CA ILE A 401 -1.67 16.70 4.99
C ILE A 401 -2.62 16.74 6.20
N SER A 402 -2.61 17.86 6.94
CA SER A 402 -3.45 18.01 8.12
C SER A 402 -4.95 17.83 7.80
N ALA A 403 -5.74 17.39 8.78
CA ALA A 403 -7.19 17.27 8.63
C ALA A 403 -7.85 18.60 8.25
N HIS A 404 -7.26 19.72 8.69
CA HIS A 404 -7.67 21.08 8.32
C HIS A 404 -7.44 21.36 6.82
N PHE A 405 -6.29 20.98 6.27
CA PHE A 405 -5.99 21.15 4.84
C PHE A 405 -6.84 20.23 3.95
N SER A 406 -7.13 19.03 4.42
CA SER A 406 -8.08 18.12 3.77
C SER A 406 -9.52 18.65 3.78
N ARG A 407 -9.91 19.45 4.79
CA ARG A 407 -11.22 20.15 4.82
C ARG A 407 -11.26 21.24 3.76
N LEU A 408 -10.28 22.14 3.75
CA LEU A 408 -10.20 23.26 2.80
C LEU A 408 -10.16 22.80 1.34
N GLY A 409 -9.39 21.74 1.04
CA GLY A 409 -9.33 21.16 -0.31
C GLY A 409 -10.67 20.56 -0.77
N ARG A 410 -11.41 19.89 0.13
CA ARG A 410 -12.74 19.36 -0.18
C ARG A 410 -13.79 20.45 -0.38
N SER A 411 -13.79 21.48 0.46
CA SER A 411 -14.68 22.64 0.30
C SER A 411 -14.43 23.36 -1.03
N THR A 412 -13.16 23.53 -1.40
CA THR A 412 -12.77 24.15 -2.67
C THR A 412 -13.16 23.29 -3.88
N LEU A 413 -12.93 21.98 -3.82
CA LEU A 413 -13.39 21.06 -4.86
C LEU A 413 -14.91 21.08 -5.01
N CYS A 414 -15.64 21.14 -3.90
CA CYS A 414 -17.10 21.25 -3.93
C CYS A 414 -17.53 22.52 -4.66
N LEU A 415 -16.94 23.68 -4.36
CA LEU A 415 -17.23 24.93 -5.08
C LEU A 415 -16.92 24.84 -6.59
N LEU A 416 -15.77 24.26 -6.96
CA LEU A 416 -15.44 24.07 -8.37
C LEU A 416 -16.47 23.17 -9.07
N SER A 417 -16.90 22.07 -8.41
CA SER A 417 -17.92 21.16 -8.95
C SER A 417 -19.31 21.82 -9.07
N LEU A 418 -19.59 22.84 -8.25
CA LEU A 418 -20.80 23.65 -8.33
C LEU A 418 -20.76 24.67 -9.47
N GLY A 419 -19.64 24.78 -10.20
CA GLY A 419 -19.46 25.73 -11.30
C GLY A 419 -19.20 27.17 -10.82
N PHE A 420 -18.80 27.38 -9.57
CA PHE A 420 -18.47 28.71 -9.05
C PHE A 420 -17.29 29.38 -9.77
N ALA A 421 -16.47 28.61 -10.50
CA ALA A 421 -15.43 29.15 -11.38
C ALA A 421 -15.98 29.99 -12.56
N ASN A 422 -17.29 29.90 -12.86
CA ASN A 422 -17.95 30.74 -13.86
C ASN A 422 -18.76 31.91 -13.26
N ILE A 423 -18.64 32.17 -11.95
CA ILE A 423 -19.39 33.22 -11.22
C ILE A 423 -18.45 34.31 -10.66
N VAL A 424 -17.14 34.08 -10.59
CA VAL A 424 -16.15 35.06 -10.10
C VAL A 424 -15.38 35.68 -11.25
#